data_AF-F7JPI3-F1
#
_entry.id   AF-F7JPI3-F1
#
_cell.length_a   1.000
_cell.length_b   1.000
_cell.length_c   1.000
_cell.angle_alpha   90.00
_cell.angle_beta   90.00
_cell.angle_gamma   90.00
#
_symmetry.space_group_name_H-M   'P 1'
#
loop_
_entity.id
_entity.type
_entity.pdbx_description
1 polymer ?
#
loop_
_entity_poly.entity_id
_entity_poly.type
_entity_poly.pdbx_seq_one_letter_code
_entity_poly.pdbx_strand_id
1 'polypeptide(L)'
;MKNRIIDVQNVKITVSKEELDDYICITDIAKAKTGESRGADVAKNWLRNRNTLEFLGTWEMIYNPDFKVAEFDHFKSEAGLHTFVLSVAEWINQTNAIGLYVKRGKYGGTYAHKDIAFEIIGALCDWKYIGRTLTETGSHLTPHRIFTNLIKCAIVTLYLALCVKEC
;
A
#
# COMPACT_ATOMS: atom_id res chain seq x y z
N MET A 1 2.94 -21.96 -1.31
CA MET A 1 2.39 -20.72 -1.92
C MET A 1 2.81 -20.61 -3.38
N LYS A 2 1.85 -20.43 -4.31
CA LYS A 2 2.16 -20.17 -5.73
C LYS A 2 1.88 -18.69 -6.01
N ASN A 3 2.95 -17.90 -6.11
CA ASN A 3 2.84 -16.49 -6.50
C ASN A 3 2.32 -16.39 -7.94
N ARG A 4 1.46 -15.42 -8.19
CA ARG A 4 1.01 -15.03 -9.54
C ARG A 4 1.68 -13.71 -9.89
N ILE A 5 2.11 -13.56 -11.13
CA ILE A 5 2.63 -12.29 -11.64
C ILE A 5 1.56 -11.73 -12.55
N ILE A 6 1.10 -10.52 -12.28
CA ILE A 6 0.22 -9.76 -13.17
C ILE A 6 1.07 -8.74 -13.91
N ASP A 7 0.82 -8.61 -15.21
CA ASP A 7 1.43 -7.56 -16.03
C ASP A 7 0.47 -6.38 -16.07
N VAL A 8 0.91 -5.23 -15.55
CA VAL A 8 0.16 -3.98 -15.60
C VAL A 8 1.03 -2.95 -16.29
N GLN A 9 0.70 -2.65 -17.55
CA GLN A 9 1.43 -1.67 -18.36
C GLN A 9 2.95 -1.91 -18.43
N ASN A 10 3.36 -3.15 -18.71
CA ASN A 10 4.77 -3.60 -18.73
C ASN A 10 5.45 -3.61 -17.35
N VAL A 11 4.73 -3.33 -16.27
CA VAL A 11 5.20 -3.52 -14.89
C VAL A 11 4.71 -4.87 -14.38
N LYS A 12 5.65 -5.74 -14.05
CA LYS A 12 5.37 -7.04 -13.45
C LYS A 12 5.15 -6.88 -11.95
N ILE A 13 3.92 -7.09 -11.50
CA ILE A 13 3.54 -7.00 -10.09
C ILE A 13 3.33 -8.41 -9.53
N THR A 14 4.02 -8.73 -8.45
CA THR A 14 3.86 -10.02 -7.77
C THR A 14 2.67 -9.99 -6.81
N VAL A 15 1.75 -10.93 -6.99
CA VAL A 15 0.60 -11.17 -6.12
C VAL A 15 0.76 -12.53 -5.43
N SER A 16 0.69 -12.53 -4.11
CA SER A 16 0.75 -13.76 -3.33
C SER A 16 -0.66 -14.18 -2.93
N LYS A 17 -1.00 -15.44 -3.22
CA LYS A 17 -2.30 -16.00 -2.88
C LYS A 17 -2.19 -16.82 -1.59
N GLU A 18 -2.82 -16.35 -0.53
CA GLU A 18 -3.27 -17.18 0.59
C GLU A 18 -4.77 -17.04 0.76
N GLU A 19 -5.35 -18.03 1.42
CA GLU A 19 -6.72 -18.52 1.28
C GLU A 19 -7.86 -17.56 1.62
N LEU A 20 -7.61 -16.25 1.82
CA LEU A 20 -8.70 -15.29 1.94
C LEU A 20 -8.44 -13.86 1.45
N ASP A 21 -7.21 -13.40 1.21
CA ASP A 21 -7.01 -12.01 0.79
C ASP A 21 -5.71 -11.78 -0.01
N ASP A 22 -5.84 -11.16 -1.19
CA ASP A 22 -4.75 -10.97 -2.15
C ASP A 22 -3.76 -9.91 -1.66
N TYR A 23 -2.54 -10.33 -1.33
CA TYR A 23 -1.45 -9.41 -1.00
C TYR A 23 -0.72 -8.94 -2.25
N ILE A 24 -0.42 -7.64 -2.28
CA ILE A 24 0.25 -6.96 -3.40
C ILE A 24 1.66 -6.56 -2.98
N CYS A 25 2.66 -6.86 -3.83
CA CYS A 25 4.03 -6.41 -3.61
C CYS A 25 4.15 -4.90 -3.85
N ILE A 26 4.10 -4.12 -2.76
CA ILE A 26 4.21 -2.66 -2.83
C ILE A 26 5.64 -2.21 -3.18
N THR A 27 6.65 -3.04 -2.94
CA THR A 27 8.03 -2.77 -3.38
C THR A 27 8.16 -2.82 -4.90
N ASP A 28 7.46 -3.73 -5.59
CA ASP A 28 7.45 -3.78 -7.07
C ASP A 28 6.89 -2.48 -7.65
N ILE A 29 5.81 -1.96 -7.03
CA ILE A 29 5.17 -0.70 -7.43
C ILE A 29 6.08 0.50 -7.14
N ALA A 30 6.70 0.55 -5.96
CA ALA A 30 7.63 1.62 -5.60
C ALA A 30 8.85 1.69 -6.53
N LYS A 31 9.39 0.52 -6.92
CA LYS A 31 10.50 0.43 -7.90
C LYS A 31 10.09 0.97 -9.26
N ALA A 32 8.88 0.63 -9.73
CA ALA A 32 8.37 1.14 -11.00
C ALA A 32 8.26 2.67 -11.01
N LYS A 33 7.87 3.28 -9.88
CA LYS A 33 7.69 4.74 -9.79
C LYS A 33 8.97 5.54 -9.51
N THR A 34 9.87 5.04 -8.65
CA THR A 34 10.97 5.84 -8.08
C THR A 34 12.37 5.36 -8.47
N GLY A 35 12.45 4.31 -9.29
CA GLY A 35 13.68 3.61 -9.64
C GLY A 35 14.04 2.51 -8.64
N GLU A 36 14.88 1.57 -9.09
CA GLU A 36 15.15 0.30 -8.39
C GLU A 36 15.81 0.47 -7.01
N SER A 37 16.53 1.58 -6.79
CA SER A 37 17.30 1.84 -5.57
C SER A 37 16.49 2.33 -4.37
N ARG A 38 15.20 2.69 -4.53
CA ARG A 38 14.39 3.35 -3.48
C ARG A 38 13.18 2.55 -2.99
N GLY A 39 12.91 1.38 -3.57
CA GLY A 39 11.68 0.62 -3.25
C GLY A 39 11.52 0.21 -1.78
N ALA A 40 12.63 -0.01 -1.05
CA ALA A 40 12.63 -0.31 0.38
C ALA A 40 12.52 0.95 1.25
N ASP A 41 13.06 2.08 0.78
CA ASP A 41 13.02 3.37 1.49
C ASP A 41 11.62 3.97 1.46
N VAL A 42 10.88 3.72 0.38
CA VAL A 42 9.48 4.08 0.24
C VAL A 42 8.64 3.44 1.35
N ALA A 43 8.81 2.14 1.63
CA ALA A 43 8.08 1.46 2.70
C ALA A 43 8.46 1.96 4.11
N LYS A 44 9.73 2.31 4.33
CA LYS A 44 10.19 2.90 5.59
C LYS A 44 9.63 4.32 5.80
N ASN A 45 9.60 5.12 4.74
CA ASN A 45 9.07 6.49 4.79
C ASN A 45 7.56 6.52 5.11
N TRP A 46 6.81 5.49 4.72
CA TRP A 46 5.39 5.36 5.08
C TRP A 46 5.18 5.18 6.59
N LEU A 47 5.95 4.30 7.23
CA LEU A 47 5.83 4.08 8.66
C LEU A 47 6.27 5.29 9.49
N ARG A 48 7.07 6.21 8.92
CA ARG A 48 7.37 7.51 9.55
C ARG A 48 6.19 8.47 9.55
N ASN A 49 5.24 8.30 8.63
CA ASN A 49 4.06 9.16 8.55
C ASN A 49 3.01 8.71 9.56
N ARG A 50 2.69 9.61 10.50
CA ARG A 50 1.67 9.37 11.54
C ARG A 50 0.32 8.98 10.96
N ASN A 51 -0.13 9.62 9.88
CA ASN A 51 -1.44 9.32 9.28
C ASN A 51 -1.48 7.88 8.73
N THR A 52 -0.38 7.45 8.08
CA THR A 52 -0.28 6.09 7.57
C THR A 52 -0.21 5.07 8.70
N LEU A 53 0.53 5.37 9.77
CA LEU A 53 0.61 4.51 10.93
C LEU A 53 -0.74 4.38 11.65
N GLU A 54 -1.50 5.46 11.77
CA GLU A 54 -2.86 5.45 12.31
C GLU A 54 -3.84 4.63 11.45
N PHE A 55 -3.75 4.76 10.13
CA PHE A 55 -4.54 3.93 9.21
C PHE A 55 -4.20 2.44 9.36
N LEU A 56 -2.91 2.09 9.38
CA LEU A 56 -2.46 0.71 9.58
C LEU A 56 -2.95 0.14 10.92
N GLY A 57 -2.75 0.87 12.02
CA GLY A 57 -3.21 0.44 13.33
C GLY A 57 -4.73 0.25 13.39
N THR A 58 -5.51 1.15 12.76
CA THR A 58 -6.96 1.02 12.69
C THR A 58 -7.38 -0.21 11.88
N TRP A 59 -6.75 -0.45 10.74
CA TRP A 59 -7.01 -1.63 9.92
C TRP A 59 -6.72 -2.92 10.71
N GLU A 60 -5.57 -2.98 11.40
CA GLU A 60 -5.21 -4.13 12.24
C GLU A 60 -6.20 -4.33 13.39
N MET A 61 -6.59 -3.27 14.11
CA MET A 61 -7.58 -3.38 15.19
C MET A 61 -8.93 -3.94 14.74
N ILE A 62 -9.32 -3.74 13.48
CA ILE A 62 -10.58 -4.24 12.93
C ILE A 62 -10.47 -5.69 12.47
N TYR A 63 -9.36 -6.06 11.83
CA TYR A 63 -9.23 -7.34 11.11
C TYR A 63 -8.29 -8.36 11.78
N ASN A 64 -7.53 -7.95 12.79
CA ASN A 64 -6.52 -8.76 13.47
C ASN A 64 -6.80 -8.83 14.99
N PRO A 65 -7.41 -9.93 15.48
CA PRO A 65 -7.72 -10.07 16.90
C PRO A 65 -6.48 -10.20 17.79
N ASP A 66 -5.34 -10.63 17.23
CA ASP A 66 -4.08 -10.82 17.96
C ASP A 66 -3.16 -9.58 17.89
N PHE A 67 -3.69 -8.44 17.42
CA PHE A 67 -2.94 -7.20 17.30
C PHE A 67 -2.63 -6.58 18.66
N LYS A 68 -1.36 -6.23 18.88
CA LYS A 68 -0.89 -5.63 20.13
C LYS A 68 -1.08 -4.11 20.12
N VAL A 69 -2.26 -3.68 20.55
CA VAL A 69 -2.67 -2.26 20.59
C VAL A 69 -1.71 -1.40 21.43
N ALA A 70 -1.19 -1.92 22.54
CA ALA A 70 -0.27 -1.17 23.40
C ALA A 70 1.06 -0.81 22.69
N GLU A 71 1.62 -1.73 21.92
CA GLU A 71 2.84 -1.49 21.13
C GLU A 71 2.57 -0.49 20.00
N PHE A 72 1.39 -0.60 19.37
CA PHE A 72 0.94 0.38 18.39
C PHE A 72 0.82 1.79 18.98
N ASP A 73 0.22 1.94 20.15
CA ASP A 73 0.08 3.24 20.81
C ASP A 73 1.44 3.86 21.15
N HIS A 74 2.41 3.04 21.54
CA HIS A 74 3.79 3.50 21.73
C HIS A 74 4.38 4.05 20.43
N PHE A 75 4.33 3.30 19.32
CA PHE A 75 4.80 3.79 18.02
C PHE A 75 4.06 5.03 17.54
N LYS A 76 2.75 5.09 17.75
CA LYS A 76 1.92 6.24 17.39
C LYS A 76 2.34 7.50 18.14
N SER A 77 2.78 7.38 19.39
CA SER A 77 3.25 8.51 20.19
C SER A 77 4.58 9.09 19.69
N GLU A 78 5.42 8.27 19.07
CA GLU A 78 6.73 8.67 18.53
C GLU A 78 6.67 9.07 17.05
N ALA A 79 5.64 8.63 16.33
CA ALA A 79 5.44 8.93 14.92
C ALA A 79 5.38 10.44 14.65
N GLY A 80 6.12 10.88 13.63
CA GLY A 80 6.27 12.29 13.27
C GLY A 80 7.47 12.99 13.90
N LEU A 81 8.15 12.38 14.87
CA LEU A 81 9.45 12.85 15.32
C LEU A 81 10.51 12.59 14.24
N HIS A 82 11.43 13.54 14.04
CA HIS A 82 12.49 13.40 13.04
C HIS A 82 13.42 12.21 13.32
N THR A 83 13.57 11.84 14.59
CA THR A 83 14.33 10.69 15.09
C THR A 83 13.61 9.36 14.94
N PHE A 84 12.29 9.37 14.68
CA PHE A 84 11.51 8.15 14.62
C PHE A 84 11.86 7.34 13.37
N VAL A 85 12.28 6.10 13.60
CA VAL A 85 12.61 5.12 12.56
C VAL A 85 11.96 3.81 12.94
N LEU A 86 11.03 3.35 12.09
CA LEU A 86 10.36 2.06 12.24
C LEU A 86 10.43 1.31 10.92
N SER A 87 10.91 0.07 10.96
CA SER A 87 10.92 -0.80 9.78
C SER A 87 9.64 -1.64 9.69
N VAL A 88 9.26 -2.07 8.48
CA VAL A 88 8.06 -2.92 8.31
C VAL A 88 8.21 -4.25 9.04
N ALA A 89 9.39 -4.86 9.01
CA ALA A 89 9.64 -6.10 9.75
C ALA A 89 9.52 -5.90 11.26
N GLU A 90 9.98 -4.76 11.78
CA GLU A 90 9.87 -4.41 13.19
C GLU A 90 8.42 -4.13 13.60
N TRP A 91 7.67 -3.38 12.79
CA TRP A 91 6.23 -3.21 12.96
C TRP A 91 5.52 -4.56 13.11
N ILE A 92 5.72 -5.47 12.15
CA ILE A 92 5.10 -6.80 12.16
C ILE A 92 5.46 -7.58 13.43
N ASN A 93 6.75 -7.62 13.77
CA ASN A 93 7.22 -8.42 14.91
C ASN A 93 6.74 -7.87 16.26
N GLN A 94 6.72 -6.54 16.42
CA GLN A 94 6.34 -5.91 17.68
C GLN A 94 4.83 -5.88 17.86
N THR A 95 4.04 -5.59 16.81
CA THR A 95 2.59 -5.44 16.92
C THR A 95 1.78 -6.70 16.57
N ASN A 96 2.44 -7.74 16.03
CA ASN A 96 1.80 -8.92 15.46
C ASN A 96 0.86 -8.58 14.28
N ALA A 97 1.21 -7.54 13.51
CA ALA A 97 0.43 -7.11 12.35
C ALA A 97 0.37 -8.19 11.27
N ILE A 98 -0.81 -8.36 10.68
CA ILE A 98 -1.04 -9.31 9.56
C ILE A 98 -1.19 -8.60 8.22
N GLY A 99 -1.57 -7.33 8.20
CA GLY A 99 -1.84 -6.56 6.99
C GLY A 99 -0.60 -6.28 6.14
N LEU A 100 0.60 -6.47 6.70
CA LEU A 100 1.88 -6.38 6.01
C LEU A 100 2.69 -7.66 6.25
N TYR A 101 3.44 -8.09 5.24
CA TYR A 101 4.50 -9.08 5.46
C TYR A 101 5.73 -8.80 4.60
N VAL A 102 6.88 -9.33 5.03
CA VAL A 102 8.16 -9.18 4.32
C VAL A 102 8.66 -10.55 3.89
N LYS A 103 8.98 -10.68 2.60
CA LYS A 103 9.61 -11.89 2.05
C LYS A 103 11.06 -11.58 1.65
N ARG A 104 11.99 -12.48 1.96
CA ARG A 104 13.39 -12.40 1.51
C ARG A 104 13.61 -13.28 0.28
N GLY A 105 14.61 -12.94 -0.55
CA GLY A 105 15.04 -13.77 -1.70
C GLY A 105 14.67 -13.19 -3.07
N LYS A 106 14.70 -14.05 -4.11
CA LYS A 106 14.54 -13.67 -5.54
C LYS A 106 13.19 -13.02 -5.89
N TYR A 107 12.15 -13.31 -5.11
CA TYR A 107 10.84 -12.65 -5.17
C TYR A 107 10.53 -11.94 -3.83
N GLY A 108 11.58 -11.46 -3.19
CA GLY A 108 11.51 -10.75 -1.92
C GLY A 108 11.00 -9.32 -2.11
N GLY A 109 10.45 -8.78 -1.05
CA GLY A 109 9.79 -7.48 -1.03
C GLY A 109 8.87 -7.35 0.15
N THR A 110 8.31 -6.16 0.31
CA THR A 110 7.21 -5.92 1.23
C THR A 110 5.91 -6.14 0.49
N TYR A 111 5.00 -6.85 1.13
CA TYR A 111 3.68 -7.15 0.61
C TYR A 111 2.65 -6.57 1.57
N ALA A 112 1.61 -5.96 1.02
CA ALA A 112 0.51 -5.40 1.79
C ALA A 112 -0.81 -6.05 1.36
N HIS A 113 -1.72 -6.20 2.32
CA HIS A 113 -3.10 -6.54 2.04
C HIS A 113 -3.69 -5.54 1.02
N LYS A 114 -4.55 -6.00 0.10
CA LYS A 114 -5.09 -5.18 -1.00
C LYS A 114 -5.58 -3.79 -0.56
N ASP A 115 -6.32 -3.70 0.55
CA ASP A 115 -6.86 -2.42 1.04
C ASP A 115 -5.75 -1.46 1.49
N ILE A 116 -4.74 -2.00 2.20
CA ILE A 116 -3.56 -1.25 2.61
C ILE A 116 -2.71 -0.86 1.39
N ALA A 117 -2.55 -1.79 0.44
CA ALA A 117 -1.83 -1.54 -0.80
C ALA A 117 -2.48 -0.39 -1.59
N PHE A 118 -3.81 -0.32 -1.67
CA PHE A 118 -4.49 0.77 -2.37
C PHE A 118 -4.27 2.13 -1.72
N GLU A 119 -4.37 2.21 -0.40
CA GLU A 119 -4.08 3.46 0.33
C GLU A 119 -2.64 3.94 0.08
N ILE A 120 -1.70 3.00 0.14
CA ILE A 120 -0.28 3.23 -0.09
C ILE A 120 -0.01 3.72 -1.53
N ILE A 121 -0.63 3.09 -2.53
CA ILE A 121 -0.50 3.49 -3.94
C ILE A 121 -1.10 4.88 -4.14
N GLY A 122 -2.26 5.17 -3.53
CA GLY A 122 -2.89 6.48 -3.58
C GLY A 122 -1.99 7.58 -3.00
N ALA A 123 -1.36 7.32 -1.85
CA ALA A 123 -0.40 8.24 -1.23
C ALA A 123 0.86 8.47 -2.09
N LEU A 124 1.34 7.42 -2.78
CA LEU A 124 2.45 7.56 -3.72
C LEU A 124 2.07 8.37 -4.96
N CYS A 125 0.88 8.15 -5.51
CA CYS A 125 0.46 8.72 -6.79
C CYS A 125 0.01 10.19 -6.73
N ASP A 126 -0.03 10.81 -5.53
CA ASP A 126 -0.42 12.20 -5.30
C ASP A 126 -1.68 12.55 -6.14
N TRP A 127 -2.86 12.25 -5.61
CA TRP A 127 -4.19 12.35 -6.26
C TRP A 127 -4.45 13.66 -7.03
N LYS A 128 -3.66 14.70 -6.73
CA LYS A 128 -3.60 15.98 -7.42
C LYS A 128 -3.38 15.87 -8.95
N TYR A 129 -2.80 14.78 -9.45
CA TYR A 129 -2.63 14.54 -10.90
C TYR A 129 -3.88 13.94 -11.55
N ILE A 130 -4.51 12.93 -10.93
CA ILE A 130 -5.72 12.28 -11.48
C ILE A 130 -6.90 13.25 -11.58
N GLY A 131 -7.03 14.20 -10.64
CA GLY A 131 -8.04 15.26 -10.72
C GLY A 131 -7.92 16.11 -11.99
N ARG A 132 -6.70 16.32 -12.51
CA ARG A 132 -6.43 17.08 -13.74
C ARG A 132 -6.79 16.26 -14.98
N THR A 133 -6.41 14.99 -14.99
CA THR A 133 -6.68 14.03 -16.07
C THR A 133 -8.18 13.70 -16.21
N LEU A 134 -8.92 13.66 -15.09
CA LEU A 134 -10.38 13.46 -15.08
C LEU A 134 -11.16 14.72 -15.48
N THR A 135 -10.65 15.92 -15.20
CA THR A 135 -11.24 17.17 -15.72
C THR A 135 -11.03 17.35 -17.22
N GLU A 136 -9.89 16.89 -17.76
CA GLU A 136 -9.59 16.95 -19.20
C GLU A 136 -10.42 15.96 -20.03
N THR A 137 -10.97 14.91 -19.40
CA THR A 137 -11.84 13.92 -20.07
C THR A 137 -13.34 14.23 -19.96
N GLY A 138 -13.72 15.40 -19.43
CA GLY A 138 -15.10 15.92 -19.52
C GLY A 138 -16.16 15.13 -18.75
N SER A 139 -15.78 14.33 -17.75
CA SER A 139 -16.74 13.63 -16.90
C SER A 139 -17.10 14.50 -15.68
N HIS A 140 -18.29 15.12 -15.73
CA HIS A 140 -18.90 15.77 -14.56
C HIS A 140 -19.36 14.71 -13.55
N LEU A 141 -18.44 14.17 -12.76
CA LEU A 141 -18.79 13.32 -11.63
C LEU A 141 -18.09 13.83 -10.38
N THR A 142 -18.89 14.23 -9.41
CA THR A 142 -18.42 14.82 -8.16
C THR A 142 -17.70 13.78 -7.29
N PRO A 143 -16.69 14.18 -6.49
CA PRO A 143 -15.79 13.26 -5.79
C PRO A 143 -16.47 12.31 -4.80
N HIS A 144 -17.68 12.63 -4.35
CA HIS A 144 -18.35 11.95 -3.23
C HIS A 144 -19.05 10.63 -3.61
N ARG A 145 -19.17 10.28 -4.91
CA ARG A 145 -19.96 9.12 -5.36
C ARG A 145 -19.16 7.94 -5.93
N ILE A 146 -17.83 8.00 -5.93
CA ILE A 146 -16.97 6.95 -6.51
C ILE A 146 -16.87 5.71 -5.58
N PHE A 147 -17.22 5.86 -4.31
CA PHE A 147 -17.16 4.77 -3.33
C PHE A 147 -18.50 4.06 -3.18
N THR A 148 -18.84 3.13 -4.08
CA THR A 148 -19.71 2.00 -3.72
C THR A 148 -19.52 0.76 -4.61
N ASN A 149 -18.86 -0.23 -4.03
CA ASN A 149 -19.06 -1.69 -4.06
C ASN A 149 -19.32 -2.50 -5.34
N LEU A 150 -19.11 -1.99 -6.56
CA LEU A 150 -19.11 -2.86 -7.76
C LEU A 150 -17.97 -2.64 -8.75
N ILE A 151 -16.99 -1.82 -8.38
CA ILE A 151 -15.89 -1.43 -9.27
C ILE A 151 -14.52 -1.83 -8.72
N LYS A 152 -14.43 -2.83 -7.83
CA LYS A 152 -13.17 -3.21 -7.17
C LYS A 152 -12.20 -4.05 -8.02
N CYS A 153 -12.58 -4.58 -9.19
CA CYS A 153 -11.62 -5.26 -10.10
C CYS A 153 -11.20 -4.39 -11.29
N ALA A 154 -12.17 -3.71 -11.93
CA ALA A 154 -11.87 -2.84 -13.07
C ALA A 154 -11.08 -1.61 -12.62
N ILE A 155 -11.39 -1.01 -11.45
CA ILE A 155 -10.55 0.06 -10.91
C ILE A 155 -9.17 -0.47 -10.61
N VAL A 156 -8.96 -1.69 -10.11
CA VAL A 156 -7.60 -2.14 -9.77
C VAL A 156 -6.70 -2.22 -11.00
N THR A 157 -7.20 -2.77 -12.10
CA THR A 157 -6.45 -2.77 -13.36
C THR A 157 -6.34 -1.36 -13.94
N LEU A 158 -7.41 -0.54 -13.89
CA LEU A 158 -7.38 0.84 -14.40
C LEU A 158 -6.54 1.78 -13.52
N TYR A 159 -6.37 1.50 -12.23
CA TYR A 159 -5.72 2.31 -11.20
C TYR A 159 -4.24 1.95 -11.11
N LEU A 160 -3.91 0.66 -11.17
CA LEU A 160 -2.54 0.23 -11.42
C LEU A 160 -2.10 0.69 -12.82
N ALA A 161 -2.98 0.66 -13.83
CA ALA A 161 -2.71 1.22 -15.13
C ALA A 161 -2.56 2.76 -15.08
N LEU A 162 -3.44 3.51 -14.42
CA LEU A 162 -3.33 4.97 -14.37
C LEU A 162 -2.08 5.42 -13.58
N CYS A 163 -1.74 4.76 -12.48
CA CYS A 163 -0.48 5.03 -11.75
C CYS A 163 0.78 4.70 -12.56
N VAL A 164 0.74 3.74 -13.49
CA VAL A 164 1.89 3.41 -14.36
C VAL A 164 1.93 4.30 -15.61
N LYS A 165 0.79 4.86 -16.07
CA LYS A 165 0.69 5.70 -17.29
C LYS A 165 1.18 7.13 -17.10
N GLU A 166 1.29 7.60 -15.86
CA GLU A 166 1.84 8.92 -15.52
C GLU A 166 3.37 8.87 -15.23
N CYS A 167 4.05 7.79 -15.64
CA CYS A 167 5.51 7.69 -15.72
C CYS A 167 6.01 7.80 -17.16
#